data_AF-A0A846XNY9-F1
#
_entry.id   AF-A0A846XNY9-F1
#
_cell.length_a   1.000
_cell.length_b   1.000
_cell.length_c   1.000
_cell.angle_alpha   90.00
_cell.angle_beta   90.00
_cell.angle_gamma   90.00
#
_symmetry.space_group_name_H-M   'P 1'
#
loop_
_entity.id
_entity.type
_entity.pdbx_description
1 polymer ?
#
loop_
_entity_poly.entity_id
_entity_poly.type
_entity_poly.pdbx_seq_one_letter_code
_entity_poly.pdbx_strand_id
1 'polypeptide(L)' 'MTERPAGEQQPDDTHAADRPARRRTRSAAEAARLARVFGETLPQASSDERTPDGELPRSSDEWLRAQIPPHHG' A
#
# COMPACT_ATOMS: atom_id res chain seq x y z
N MET A 1 42.43 5.55 -12.60
CA MET A 1 42.06 5.05 -11.27
C MET A 1 40.59 5.41 -11.06
N THR A 2 39.72 4.46 -11.43
CA THR A 2 38.26 4.31 -11.22
C THR A 2 37.32 5.52 -11.41
N GLU A 3 36.73 5.59 -12.61
CA GLU A 3 35.41 6.19 -12.85
C GLU A 3 34.34 5.33 -12.14
N ARG A 4 33.46 5.96 -11.37
CA ARG A 4 32.33 5.32 -10.67
C ARG A 4 31.11 5.40 -11.60
N PRO A 5 30.47 4.28 -12.01
CA PRO A 5 29.27 4.38 -12.83
C PRO A 5 28.12 4.94 -11.99
N ALA A 6 27.51 6.03 -12.48
CA ALA A 6 26.20 6.50 -12.07
C ALA A 6 25.14 5.50 -12.57
N GLY A 7 24.99 4.40 -11.84
CA GLY A 7 23.79 3.58 -11.85
C GLY A 7 22.86 4.09 -10.77
N GLU A 8 22.31 5.29 -10.95
CA GLU A 8 21.24 5.77 -10.08
C GLU A 8 20.05 4.85 -10.28
N GLN A 9 19.76 4.18 -9.17
CA GLN A 9 18.71 3.21 -9.00
C GLN A 9 17.39 3.83 -9.43
N GLN A 10 16.74 3.13 -10.35
CA GLN A 10 15.36 3.35 -10.75
C GLN A 10 14.52 3.57 -9.49
N PRO A 11 13.83 4.72 -9.33
CA PRO A 11 13.04 4.96 -8.14
C PRO A 11 11.99 3.86 -8.07
N ASP A 12 12.04 3.12 -6.97
CA ASP A 12 11.09 2.10 -6.59
C ASP A 12 9.66 2.57 -6.91
N ASP A 13 8.89 1.67 -7.52
CA ASP A 13 7.44 1.73 -7.71
C ASP A 13 6.66 1.75 -6.36
N THR A 14 7.21 2.38 -5.32
CA THR A 14 6.63 2.51 -3.99
C THR A 14 5.91 3.85 -3.88
N HIS A 15 4.88 4.05 -4.71
CA HIS A 15 3.79 5.00 -4.44
C HIS A 15 2.55 4.71 -5.32
N ALA A 16 2.33 3.46 -5.73
CA ALA A 16 1.08 3.05 -6.37
C ALA A 16 -0.04 2.71 -5.35
N ALA A 17 0.10 3.17 -4.09
CA ALA A 17 -0.87 2.93 -3.02
C ALA A 17 -1.78 4.14 -2.73
N ASP A 18 -1.80 5.16 -3.59
CA ASP A 18 -2.77 6.25 -3.50
C ASP A 18 -3.46 6.48 -4.84
N ARG A 19 -4.42 5.60 -5.14
CA ARG A 19 -5.47 5.94 -6.09
C ARG A 19 -6.74 5.32 -5.55
N PRO A 20 -7.86 6.07 -5.46
CA PRO A 20 -9.14 5.48 -5.10
C PRO A 20 -9.33 4.29 -6.03
N ALA A 21 -9.47 3.10 -5.44
CA ALA A 21 -9.60 1.84 -6.15
C ALA A 21 -10.97 1.80 -6.84
N ARG A 22 -11.16 2.67 -7.84
CA ARG A 22 -12.14 2.47 -8.90
C ARG A 22 -11.80 1.12 -9.47
N ARG A 23 -12.58 0.09 -9.11
CA ARG A 23 -12.37 -1.33 -9.41
C ARG A 23 -11.58 -1.48 -10.71
N ARG A 24 -10.25 -1.55 -10.59
CA ARG A 24 -9.39 -1.80 -11.74
C ARG A 24 -9.75 -3.23 -12.10
N THR A 25 -10.31 -3.44 -13.28
CA THR A 25 -10.57 -4.79 -13.77
C THR A 25 -9.24 -5.51 -13.84
N ARG A 26 -9.07 -6.54 -13.01
CA ARG A 26 -7.85 -7.35 -12.98
C ARG A 26 -7.60 -7.97 -14.34
N SER A 27 -6.34 -8.10 -14.72
CA SER A 27 -5.99 -8.83 -15.93
C SER A 27 -6.33 -10.33 -15.77
N ALA A 28 -6.53 -11.05 -16.88
CA ALA A 28 -6.81 -12.49 -16.83
C ALA A 28 -5.65 -13.29 -16.18
N ALA A 29 -4.41 -12.89 -16.43
CA ALA A 29 -3.23 -13.52 -15.83
C ALA A 29 -3.19 -13.31 -14.31
N GLU A 30 -3.55 -12.11 -13.85
CA GLU A 30 -3.62 -11.81 -12.42
C GLU A 30 -4.76 -12.57 -11.73
N ALA A 31 -5.93 -12.68 -12.37
CA ALA A 31 -7.03 -13.48 -11.88
C ALA A 31 -6.64 -14.97 -11.74
N ALA A 32 -5.99 -15.55 -12.76
CA ALA A 32 -5.51 -16.94 -12.71
C ALA A 32 -4.46 -17.17 -11.60
N ARG A 33 -3.55 -16.20 -11.40
CA ARG A 33 -2.56 -16.26 -10.30
C ARG A 33 -3.24 -16.28 -8.93
N LEU A 34 -4.24 -15.44 -8.73
CA LEU A 34 -5.00 -15.39 -7.49
C LEU A 34 -5.84 -16.65 -7.30
N ALA A 35 -6.49 -17.16 -8.35
CA ALA A 35 -7.28 -18.38 -8.29
C ALA A 35 -6.46 -19.62 -7.91
N ARG A 36 -5.19 -19.69 -8.32
CA ARG A 36 -4.29 -20.77 -7.88
C ARG A 36 -4.05 -20.80 -6.37
N VAL A 37 -4.14 -19.66 -5.70
CA VAL A 37 -3.87 -19.54 -4.25
C VAL A 37 -5.17 -19.54 -3.44
N PHE A 38 -6.15 -18.77 -3.88
CA PHE A 38 -7.38 -18.47 -3.15
C PHE A 38 -8.63 -19.15 -3.73
N GLY A 39 -8.53 -19.75 -4.92
CA GLY A 39 -9.69 -20.22 -5.70
C GLY A 39 -10.38 -19.08 -6.45
N GLU A 40 -11.43 -19.42 -7.19
CA GLU A 40 -12.16 -18.47 -8.06
C GLU A 40 -12.85 -17.33 -7.29
N THR A 41 -13.20 -17.56 -6.02
CA THR A 41 -13.89 -16.57 -5.18
C THR A 41 -12.88 -15.90 -4.25
N LEU A 42 -12.73 -14.58 -4.39
CA LEU A 42 -11.85 -13.79 -3.54
C LEU A 42 -12.59 -13.26 -2.30
N PRO A 43 -11.95 -13.28 -1.11
CA PRO A 43 -12.46 -12.59 0.07
C PRO A 43 -12.78 -11.12 -0.26
N GLN A 44 -13.91 -10.63 0.24
CA GLN A 44 -14.27 -9.23 0.15
C GLN A 44 -13.96 -8.55 1.48
N ALA A 45 -13.25 -7.42 1.43
CA ALA A 45 -13.07 -6.57 2.60
C ALA A 45 -14.44 -6.03 3.05
N SER A 46 -14.65 -6.00 4.37
CA SER A 46 -15.85 -5.42 4.96
C SER A 46 -15.92 -3.91 4.68
N SER A 47 -17.08 -3.30 4.92
CA SER A 47 -17.20 -1.84 4.77
C SER A 47 -16.45 -1.06 5.85
N ASP A 48 -16.19 -1.68 7.00
CA ASP A 48 -15.53 -1.06 8.15
C ASP A 48 -14.01 -0.92 7.93
N GLU A 49 -13.41 -1.87 7.21
CA GLU A 49 -11.99 -1.82 6.82
C GLU A 49 -11.68 -0.73 5.78
N ARG A 50 -12.71 -0.18 5.11
CA ARG A 50 -12.51 0.90 4.15
C ARG A 50 -12.54 2.22 4.89
N THR A 51 -11.35 2.77 5.15
CA THR A 51 -11.25 4.18 5.51
C THR A 51 -11.85 5.02 4.36
N PRO A 52 -12.80 5.92 4.64
CA PRO A 52 -13.30 6.85 3.63
C PRO A 52 -12.13 7.73 3.17
N ASP A 53 -11.75 7.58 1.90
CA ASP A 53 -10.86 8.43 1.12
C ASP A 53 -9.73 9.17 1.88
N GLY A 54 -8.57 8.52 1.99
CA GLY A 54 -7.28 9.22 1.91
C GLY A 54 -6.75 9.94 3.16
N GLU A 55 -7.36 9.81 4.33
CA GLU A 55 -6.73 10.23 5.60
C GLU A 55 -5.67 9.22 6.05
N LEU A 56 -4.66 9.01 5.21
CA LEU A 56 -3.38 8.54 5.72
C LEU A 56 -2.78 9.71 6.53
N PRO A 57 -2.33 9.48 7.78
CA PRO A 57 -1.66 10.52 8.58
C PRO A 57 -0.57 11.19 7.74
N ARG A 58 -0.49 12.53 7.76
CA ARG A 58 0.48 13.28 6.93
C ARG A 58 1.92 12.90 7.25
N SER A 59 2.14 12.30 8.42
CA SER A 59 3.36 11.65 8.85
C SER A 59 3.02 10.36 9.57
N SER A 60 3.73 9.27 9.27
CA SER A 60 3.60 7.97 9.97
C SER A 60 3.74 8.10 11.50
N ASP A 61 4.46 9.12 11.96
CA ASP A 61 4.77 9.38 13.36
C ASP A 61 3.65 10.14 14.10
N GLU A 62 2.71 10.75 13.38
CA GLU A 62 1.59 11.50 13.96
C GLU A 62 0.63 10.60 14.72
N TRP A 63 0.28 9.46 14.12
CA TRP A 63 -0.54 8.45 14.78
C TRP A 63 0.15 7.89 16.03
N LEU A 64 1.45 7.58 15.93
CA LEU A 64 2.21 7.05 17.05
C LEU A 64 2.25 8.03 18.23
N ARG A 65 2.48 9.32 17.97
CA ARG A 65 2.48 10.36 19.01
C ARG A 65 1.10 10.55 19.65
N ALA A 66 0.02 10.41 18.89
CA ALA A 66 -1.33 10.43 19.43
C ALA A 66 -1.65 9.23 20.34
N GLN A 67 -0.89 8.14 20.26
CA GLN A 67 -1.03 6.97 21.12
C GLN A 67 -0.19 7.03 22.40
N ILE A 68 0.69 8.02 22.57
CA ILE A 68 1.53 8.13 23.77
C ILE A 68 0.67 8.66 24.94
N PRO A 69 0.57 7.93 26.07
CA PRO A 69 -0.16 8.42 27.23
C PRO A 69 0.42 9.73 27.81
N PRO A 70 -0.41 10.61 28.38
CA PRO A 70 0.01 11.96 28.81
C PRO A 70 1.02 12.00 29.97
N HIS A 71 1.23 10.88 30.66
CA HIS A 71 2.20 10.76 31.77
C HIS A 71 3.52 10.11 31.36
N HIS A 72 3.78 9.94 30.06
CA HIS A 72 5.08 9.50 29.57
C HIS A 72 6.00 10.71 29.39
N GLY A 73 6.68 11.06 30.49
CA GLY A 73 7.72 12.08 30.60
C GLY A 73 8.48 11.90 31.91
#